data_AF-A0A5E3WX75-F1
#
_entry.id   AF-A0A5E3WX75-F1
#
_cell.length_a   1.000
_cell.length_b   1.000
_cell.length_c   1.000
_cell.angle_alpha   90.00
_cell.angle_beta   90.00
_cell.angle_gamma   90.00
#
_symmetry.space_group_name_H-M   'P 1'
#
loop_
_entity.id
_entity.type
_entity.pdbx_description
1 polymer ?
#
loop_
_entity_poly.entity_id
_entity_poly.type
_entity_poly.pdbx_seq_one_letter_code
_entity_poly.pdbx_strand_id
1 'polypeptide(L)'
;MQIKDGASYAALEYAKWAKENPDKASKLPIVVVPSAIVYTNKSKYRSSVIVHYGNPISMDPYMEQFLSPEEGQARLAAKRLTQKIEAELVEKTLNAPDWDTLYAARMARDLLWPDESSLALENYVPVSQTLVDLFATPDVTTDFKNVKRALLEYYALLQSTYLTNAVLASLPLPSTLDPSRPVPLPGRLKTLLVLIRDTISSLALLPFFVLPLFIHAPAYVMGCLGARSVEDEEETQAQNKVIFGLFCVLLAYPTAFVLLWAFLYYSPIGALISLGLVSLSAYYHTMLVKDAYMRARRIQATWRVLLGIWAPKRWEYFITALQQYTTTPKPPPNPWVNKGTSTPTEAPKVEVTTSTMHSGVPHEPPVKSRRRRPRSGRVMRHVLRARAEAASALTAFFGTLKRSPAVRVRASAHLARAYGSTVDDAPIEDAPDAVAPTPGPTGWRSAKEVVAFLRGHGAKVANLSHGIEADWALLNSDGELSSTDLLYDSDSASNK
;
A
#
# COMPACT_ATOMS: atom_id res chain seq x y z
N MET A 1 -5.68 17.77 2.63
CA MET A 1 -7.08 17.27 2.55
C MET A 1 -7.96 18.46 2.18
N GLN A 2 -9.21 18.27 1.76
CA GLN A 2 -10.15 19.40 1.66
C GLN A 2 -11.44 18.96 2.36
N ILE A 3 -11.76 19.62 3.47
CA ILE A 3 -13.00 19.38 4.22
C ILE A 3 -13.98 20.48 3.89
N LYS A 4 -15.23 20.11 3.64
CA LYS A 4 -16.32 21.07 3.44
C LYS A 4 -16.97 21.41 4.78
N ASP A 5 -17.48 22.64 4.88
CA ASP A 5 -18.05 23.18 6.13
C ASP A 5 -19.37 22.51 6.57
N GLY A 6 -19.93 21.60 5.77
CA GLY A 6 -21.27 21.02 6.01
C GLY A 6 -21.43 20.32 7.35
N ALA A 7 -20.40 19.59 7.81
CA ALA A 7 -20.43 18.95 9.13
C ALA A 7 -20.46 19.98 10.26
N SER A 8 -19.69 21.06 10.13
CA SER A 8 -19.64 22.16 11.09
C SER A 8 -20.97 22.91 11.14
N TYR A 9 -21.57 23.22 9.98
CA TYR A 9 -22.89 23.85 9.93
C TYR A 9 -23.97 22.97 10.55
N ALA A 10 -24.01 21.68 10.23
CA ALA A 10 -24.98 20.77 10.82
C ALA A 10 -24.89 20.73 12.35
N ALA A 11 -23.67 20.71 12.90
CA ALA A 11 -23.45 20.69 14.34
C ALA A 11 -23.83 22.02 15.02
N LEU A 12 -23.45 23.16 14.44
CA LEU A 12 -23.73 24.49 14.99
C LEU A 12 -25.22 24.87 14.90
N GLU A 13 -25.87 24.56 13.78
CA GLU A 13 -27.32 24.79 13.62
C GLU A 13 -28.13 23.90 14.58
N TYR A 14 -27.73 22.64 14.75
CA TYR A 14 -28.39 21.78 15.74
C TYR A 14 -28.17 22.30 17.18
N ALA A 15 -26.97 22.79 17.50
CA ALA A 15 -26.69 23.39 18.81
C ALA A 15 -27.51 24.68 19.05
N LYS A 16 -27.68 25.52 18.02
CA LYS A 16 -28.59 26.67 18.06
C LYS A 16 -30.03 26.23 18.31
N TRP A 17 -30.53 25.29 17.51
CA TRP A 17 -31.89 24.76 17.65
C TRP A 17 -32.14 24.16 19.04
N ALA A 18 -31.16 23.42 19.59
CA ALA A 18 -31.24 22.82 20.91
C ALA A 18 -31.35 23.86 22.02
N LYS A 19 -30.66 25.00 21.89
CA LYS A 19 -30.74 26.13 22.82
C LYS A 19 -32.10 26.82 22.76
N GLU A 20 -32.71 26.90 21.58
CA GLU A 20 -34.05 27.47 21.36
C GLU A 20 -35.17 26.52 21.79
N ASN A 21 -34.91 25.20 21.86
CA ASN A 21 -35.91 24.16 22.12
C ASN A 21 -35.45 23.18 23.24
N PRO A 22 -35.23 23.66 24.48
CA PRO A 22 -34.64 22.84 25.55
C PRO A 22 -35.48 21.60 25.90
N ASP A 23 -36.81 21.67 25.78
CA ASP A 23 -37.72 20.55 26.08
C ASP A 23 -37.66 19.42 25.05
N LYS A 24 -37.22 19.73 23.82
CA LYS A 24 -37.11 18.77 22.69
C LYS A 24 -35.68 18.31 22.46
N ALA A 25 -34.70 19.04 23.01
CA ALA A 25 -33.29 18.75 22.84
C ALA A 25 -32.85 17.54 23.68
N SER A 26 -31.78 16.88 23.22
CA SER A 26 -31.09 15.89 24.06
C SER A 26 -30.51 16.57 25.31
N LYS A 27 -30.56 15.88 26.45
CA LYS A 27 -29.92 16.34 27.69
C LYS A 27 -28.39 16.24 27.64
N LEU A 28 -27.84 15.50 26.68
CA LEU A 28 -26.40 15.33 26.51
C LEU A 28 -25.84 16.42 25.59
N PRO A 29 -24.63 16.95 25.89
CA PRO A 29 -24.00 17.96 25.05
C PRO A 29 -23.67 17.40 23.67
N ILE A 30 -23.87 18.23 22.64
CA ILE A 30 -23.54 17.89 21.25
C ILE A 30 -22.03 18.03 21.07
N VAL A 31 -21.42 16.98 20.56
CA VAL A 31 -20.00 16.96 20.25
C VAL A 31 -19.77 16.38 18.87
N VAL A 32 -18.75 16.88 18.18
CA VAL A 32 -18.24 16.28 16.95
C VAL A 32 -17.07 15.38 17.31
N VAL A 33 -17.09 14.11 16.89
CA VAL A 33 -15.98 13.16 17.09
C VAL A 33 -15.33 12.87 15.74
N PRO A 34 -14.20 13.53 15.40
CA PRO A 34 -13.48 13.28 14.15
C PRO A 34 -13.02 11.82 14.10
N SER A 35 -13.40 11.08 13.06
CA SER A 35 -13.07 9.65 12.94
C SER A 35 -12.21 9.43 11.70
N ALA A 36 -11.00 8.92 11.90
CA ALA A 36 -10.03 8.65 10.84
C ALA A 36 -9.93 7.15 10.55
N ILE A 37 -9.84 6.80 9.27
CA ILE A 37 -9.72 5.41 8.82
C ILE A 37 -8.44 5.27 7.99
N VAL A 38 -7.53 4.40 8.45
CA VAL A 38 -6.28 4.10 7.75
C VAL A 38 -6.26 2.62 7.36
N TYR A 39 -6.14 2.37 6.06
CA TYR A 39 -6.00 1.02 5.52
C TYR A 39 -4.53 0.64 5.44
N THR A 40 -4.18 -0.53 5.97
CA THR A 40 -2.82 -1.08 5.82
C THR A 40 -2.53 -1.43 4.35
N ASN A 41 -3.52 -2.00 3.65
CA ASN A 41 -3.48 -2.27 2.22
C ASN A 41 -4.90 -2.40 1.64
N LYS A 42 -5.38 -1.38 0.91
CA LYS A 42 -6.75 -1.33 0.36
C LYS A 42 -7.06 -2.46 -0.63
N SER A 43 -6.08 -2.81 -1.46
CA SER A 43 -6.28 -3.75 -2.57
C SER A 43 -6.05 -5.22 -2.18
N LYS A 44 -5.71 -5.50 -0.91
CA LYS A 44 -5.42 -6.86 -0.40
C LYS A 44 -6.62 -7.48 0.31
N TYR A 45 -6.90 -8.74 0.01
CA TYR A 45 -7.92 -9.54 0.72
C TYR A 45 -7.57 -9.73 2.20
N ARG A 46 -8.54 -9.48 3.09
CA ARG A 46 -8.38 -9.56 4.56
C ARG A 46 -7.19 -8.73 5.08
N SER A 47 -6.99 -7.53 4.53
CA SER A 47 -6.10 -6.54 5.14
C SER A 47 -6.71 -5.96 6.41
N SER A 48 -5.88 -5.30 7.20
CA SER A 48 -6.32 -4.61 8.42
C SER A 48 -6.69 -3.17 8.13
N VAL A 49 -7.72 -2.70 8.82
CA VAL A 49 -8.12 -1.30 8.88
C VAL A 49 -7.93 -0.80 10.31
N ILE A 50 -7.47 0.43 10.45
CA ILE A 50 -7.28 1.10 11.72
C ILE A 50 -8.26 2.25 11.78
N VAL A 51 -9.10 2.26 12.80
CA VAL A 51 -10.08 3.32 13.04
C VAL A 51 -9.65 4.07 14.28
N HIS A 52 -9.38 5.36 14.13
CA HIS A 52 -9.03 6.24 15.24
C HIS A 52 -10.15 7.25 15.48
N TYR A 53 -10.65 7.29 16.71
CA TYR A 53 -11.60 8.28 17.17
C TYR A 53 -10.86 9.45 17.83
N GLY A 54 -11.18 10.66 17.39
CA GLY A 54 -10.64 11.92 17.90
C GLY A 54 -11.23 12.35 19.22
N ASN A 55 -10.63 13.40 19.78
CA ASN A 55 -11.16 14.02 20.97
C ASN A 55 -12.52 14.66 20.63
N PRO A 56 -13.55 14.48 21.47
CA PRO A 56 -14.83 15.16 21.27
C PRO A 56 -14.65 16.68 21.22
N ILE A 57 -15.14 17.31 20.15
CA ILE A 57 -15.11 18.76 19.97
C ILE A 57 -16.45 19.32 20.43
N SER A 58 -16.45 20.10 21.52
CA SER A 58 -17.64 20.85 21.96
C SER A 58 -17.95 22.02 21.03
N MET A 59 -19.23 22.35 20.90
CA MET A 59 -19.72 23.51 20.14
C MET A 59 -19.58 24.82 20.92
N ASP A 60 -19.50 24.79 22.25
CA ASP A 60 -19.51 25.98 23.11
C ASP A 60 -18.52 27.10 22.67
N PRO A 61 -17.25 26.80 22.32
CA PRO A 61 -16.29 27.84 21.92
C PRO A 61 -16.61 28.57 20.62
N TYR A 62 -17.60 28.08 19.87
CA TYR A 62 -18.01 28.58 18.56
C TYR A 62 -19.38 29.25 18.59
N MET A 63 -20.20 28.98 19.61
CA MET A 63 -21.60 29.42 19.66
C MET A 63 -21.76 30.93 19.75
N GLU A 64 -20.90 31.62 20.50
CA GLU A 64 -20.97 33.08 20.63
C GLU A 64 -20.76 33.76 19.27
N GLN A 65 -19.71 33.35 18.56
CA GLN A 65 -19.42 33.85 17.22
C GLN A 65 -20.50 33.44 16.21
N PHE A 66 -21.02 32.21 16.32
CA PHE A 66 -22.04 31.71 15.40
C PHE A 66 -23.39 32.41 15.52
N LEU A 67 -23.79 32.80 16.74
CA LEU A 67 -25.04 33.50 17.03
C LEU A 67 -24.93 35.03 16.88
N SER A 68 -23.75 35.55 16.57
CA SER A 68 -23.56 36.99 16.35
C SER A 68 -24.45 37.49 15.20
N PRO A 69 -25.13 38.63 15.36
CA PRO A 69 -25.94 39.23 14.30
C PRO A 69 -25.09 39.85 13.18
N GLU A 70 -23.77 39.96 13.39
CA GLU A 70 -22.85 40.54 12.41
C GLU A 70 -22.69 39.62 11.18
N GLU A 71 -22.75 40.23 9.99
CA GLU A 71 -22.67 39.51 8.72
C GLU A 71 -21.35 38.74 8.60
N GLY A 72 -21.43 37.46 8.23
CA GLY A 72 -20.26 36.61 8.01
C GLY A 72 -19.69 35.91 9.25
N GLN A 73 -20.04 36.32 10.48
CA GLN A 73 -19.50 35.68 11.70
C GLN A 73 -19.92 34.20 11.84
N ALA A 74 -21.15 33.86 11.48
CA ALA A 74 -21.62 32.46 11.45
C ALA A 74 -20.78 31.59 10.50
N ARG A 75 -20.39 32.14 9.34
CA ARG A 75 -19.51 31.46 8.38
C ARG A 75 -18.09 31.30 8.93
N LEU A 76 -17.56 32.32 9.60
CA LEU A 76 -16.24 32.26 10.23
C LEU A 76 -16.19 31.24 11.37
N ALA A 77 -17.23 31.17 12.21
CA ALA A 77 -17.36 30.15 13.26
C ALA A 77 -17.39 28.73 12.67
N ALA A 78 -18.19 28.51 11.63
CA ALA A 78 -18.25 27.22 10.92
C ALA A 78 -16.89 26.85 10.30
N LYS A 79 -16.19 27.80 9.67
CA LYS A 79 -14.84 27.59 9.14
C LYS A 79 -13.83 27.24 10.25
N ARG A 80 -13.88 27.93 11.38
CA ARG A 80 -12.99 27.67 12.54
C ARG A 80 -13.22 26.28 13.11
N LEU A 81 -14.47 25.83 13.20
CA LEU A 81 -14.80 24.46 13.59
C LEU A 81 -14.29 23.44 12.55
N THR A 82 -14.48 23.73 11.26
CA THR A 82 -13.98 22.87 10.17
C THR A 82 -12.47 22.72 10.20
N GLN A 83 -11.72 23.80 10.45
CA GLN A 83 -10.27 23.76 10.62
C GLN A 83 -9.84 22.88 11.80
N LYS A 84 -10.58 22.92 12.93
CA LYS A 84 -10.30 22.04 14.07
C LYS A 84 -10.57 20.56 13.73
N ILE A 85 -11.67 20.28 13.04
CA ILE A 85 -11.98 18.93 12.56
C ILE A 85 -10.89 18.45 11.60
N GLU A 86 -10.42 19.30 10.68
CA GLU A 86 -9.34 18.97 9.75
C GLU A 86 -8.04 18.66 10.47
N ALA A 87 -7.63 19.49 11.43
CA ALA A 87 -6.42 19.26 12.22
C ALA A 87 -6.45 17.90 12.93
N GLU A 88 -7.58 17.55 13.56
CA GLU A 88 -7.77 16.27 14.26
C GLU A 88 -7.73 15.06 13.31
N LEU A 89 -8.23 15.19 12.08
CA LEU A 89 -8.19 14.13 11.07
C LEU A 89 -6.79 13.98 10.45
N VAL A 90 -6.11 15.09 10.17
CA VAL A 90 -4.73 15.08 9.66
C VAL A 90 -3.78 14.43 10.67
N GLU A 91 -3.94 14.73 11.96
CA GLU A 91 -3.14 14.10 13.02
C GLU A 91 -3.31 12.57 13.08
N LYS A 92 -4.48 12.05 12.74
CA LYS A 92 -4.81 10.61 12.86
C LYS A 92 -4.68 9.84 11.55
N THR A 93 -4.19 10.49 10.49
CA THR A 93 -4.05 9.90 9.16
C THR A 93 -2.60 9.98 8.66
N LEU A 94 -2.31 9.21 7.62
CA LEU A 94 -1.02 9.25 6.95
C LEU A 94 -1.01 10.34 5.89
N ASN A 95 -0.18 11.36 6.09
CA ASN A 95 -0.11 12.54 5.25
C ASN A 95 1.30 12.69 4.70
N ALA A 96 1.42 12.69 3.38
CA ALA A 96 2.68 12.87 2.66
C ALA A 96 2.58 14.09 1.72
N PRO A 97 3.70 14.80 1.48
CA PRO A 97 3.72 15.95 0.57
C PRO A 97 3.48 15.53 -0.89
N ASP A 98 3.94 14.33 -1.26
CA ASP A 98 3.83 13.78 -2.61
C ASP A 98 3.77 12.24 -2.59
N TRP A 99 3.34 11.66 -3.71
CA TRP A 99 3.20 10.21 -3.87
C TRP A 99 4.53 9.45 -3.78
N ASP A 100 5.62 10.04 -4.26
CA ASP A 100 6.91 9.37 -4.24
C ASP A 100 7.44 9.27 -2.80
N THR A 101 7.25 10.31 -1.99
CA THR A 101 7.53 10.26 -0.55
C THR A 101 6.71 9.18 0.16
N LEU A 102 5.40 9.09 -0.14
CA LEU A 102 4.54 8.04 0.43
C LEU A 102 4.99 6.63 0.03
N TYR A 103 5.33 6.40 -1.24
CA TYR A 103 5.77 5.11 -1.73
C TYR A 103 7.14 4.71 -1.19
N ALA A 104 8.09 5.65 -1.10
CA ALA A 104 9.39 5.42 -0.48
C ALA A 104 9.24 5.02 0.99
N ALA A 105 8.44 5.76 1.76
CA ALA A 105 8.17 5.45 3.16
C ALA A 105 7.46 4.09 3.33
N ARG A 106 6.47 3.78 2.48
CA ARG A 106 5.81 2.48 2.45
C ARG A 106 6.79 1.35 2.19
N MET A 107 7.69 1.52 1.22
CA MET A 107 8.65 0.48 0.87
C MET A 107 9.72 0.29 1.94
N ALA A 108 10.19 1.39 2.56
CA ALA A 108 11.06 1.31 3.72
C ALA A 108 10.39 0.55 4.87
N ARG A 109 9.10 0.83 5.16
CA ARG A 109 8.32 0.08 6.16
C ARG A 109 8.25 -1.40 5.81
N ASP A 110 7.89 -1.74 4.57
CA ASP A 110 7.74 -3.13 4.15
C ASP A 110 9.08 -3.89 4.22
N LEU A 111 10.23 -3.23 4.02
CA LEU A 111 11.56 -3.81 4.18
C LEU A 111 11.97 -3.97 5.66
N LEU A 112 11.68 -2.97 6.51
CA LEU A 112 12.01 -2.98 7.94
C LEU A 112 11.13 -3.94 8.76
N TRP A 113 9.89 -4.16 8.31
CA TRP A 113 8.92 -5.10 8.87
C TRP A 113 8.50 -6.11 7.78
N PRO A 114 9.34 -7.14 7.49
CA PRO A 114 9.13 -8.05 6.36
C PRO A 114 7.81 -8.82 6.44
N ASP A 115 7.39 -9.16 7.65
CA ASP A 115 6.11 -9.81 7.90
C ASP A 115 5.05 -8.74 8.15
N GLU A 116 3.91 -8.83 7.46
CA GLU A 116 2.86 -7.82 7.62
C GLU A 116 2.27 -7.74 9.03
N SER A 117 2.35 -8.83 9.81
CA SER A 117 1.93 -8.87 11.21
C SER A 117 3.03 -8.47 12.19
N SER A 118 4.23 -8.13 11.72
CA SER A 118 5.35 -7.77 12.62
C SER A 118 5.26 -6.36 13.17
N LEU A 119 4.46 -5.48 12.55
CA LEU A 119 4.15 -4.15 13.08
C LEU A 119 2.78 -4.18 13.76
N ALA A 120 2.75 -3.89 15.07
CA ALA A 120 1.50 -3.78 15.80
C ALA A 120 0.62 -2.67 15.19
N LEU A 121 -0.69 -2.96 15.05
CA LEU A 121 -1.63 -2.04 14.37
C LEU A 121 -1.74 -0.68 15.07
N GLU A 122 -1.63 -0.66 16.39
CA GLU A 122 -1.60 0.56 17.21
C GLU A 122 -0.45 1.51 16.84
N ASN A 123 0.69 0.94 16.43
CA ASN A 123 1.90 1.69 16.09
C ASN A 123 2.02 1.97 14.58
N TYR A 124 1.11 1.44 13.78
CA TYR A 124 1.19 1.52 12.32
C TYR A 124 1.18 2.96 11.82
N VAL A 125 0.27 3.79 12.34
CA VAL A 125 0.15 5.20 11.94
C VAL A 125 1.39 6.01 12.36
N PRO A 126 1.80 6.06 13.64
CA PRO A 126 2.96 6.84 14.05
C PRO A 126 4.28 6.36 13.42
N VAL A 127 4.46 5.05 13.22
CA VAL A 127 5.65 4.51 12.51
C VAL A 127 5.64 4.89 11.04
N SER A 128 4.51 4.72 10.34
CA SER A 128 4.43 5.05 8.92
C SER A 128 4.59 6.56 8.69
N GLN A 129 3.97 7.40 9.53
CA GLN A 129 4.12 8.85 9.45
C GLN A 129 5.55 9.27 9.76
N THR A 130 6.24 8.65 10.74
CA THR A 130 7.66 8.91 11.01
C THR A 130 8.55 8.61 9.80
N LEU A 131 8.27 7.54 9.04
CA LEU A 131 8.99 7.24 7.81
C LEU A 131 8.66 8.25 6.70
N VAL A 132 7.40 8.67 6.57
CA VAL A 132 7.01 9.73 5.62
C VAL A 132 7.74 11.02 5.93
N ASP A 133 7.73 11.43 7.19
CA ASP A 133 8.42 12.61 7.73
C ASP A 133 9.94 12.55 7.43
N LEU A 134 10.56 11.37 7.61
CA LEU A 134 11.96 11.12 7.29
C LEU A 134 12.26 11.26 5.78
N PHE A 135 11.41 10.72 4.91
CA PHE A 135 11.58 10.82 3.45
C PHE A 135 11.03 12.12 2.83
N ALA A 136 10.36 12.95 3.63
CA ALA A 136 9.93 14.30 3.27
C ALA A 136 11.01 15.35 3.59
N THR A 137 11.95 15.05 4.48
CA THR A 137 13.05 15.95 4.82
C THR A 137 14.12 15.86 3.72
N PRO A 138 14.38 16.92 2.95
CA PRO A 138 15.41 16.88 1.91
C PRO A 138 16.80 16.82 2.54
N ASP A 139 17.72 16.14 1.88
CA ASP A 139 19.16 16.15 2.16
C ASP A 139 19.58 15.84 3.62
N VAL A 140 18.77 15.03 4.34
CA VAL A 140 19.09 14.55 5.71
C VAL A 140 20.46 13.86 5.76
N THR A 141 20.81 13.18 4.68
CA THR A 141 22.10 12.54 4.47
C THR A 141 22.53 12.75 3.02
N THR A 142 23.83 12.64 2.74
CA THR A 142 24.39 12.71 1.39
C THR A 142 23.76 11.67 0.43
N ASP A 143 23.37 10.52 0.97
CA ASP A 143 22.82 9.39 0.19
C ASP A 143 21.29 9.45 0.01
N PHE A 144 20.62 10.48 0.56
CA PHE A 144 19.16 10.57 0.61
C PHE A 144 18.50 10.34 -0.76
N LYS A 145 19.00 11.00 -1.80
CA LYS A 145 18.47 10.89 -3.17
C LYS A 145 18.61 9.46 -3.72
N ASN A 146 19.73 8.80 -3.44
CA ASN A 146 20.00 7.44 -3.88
C ASN A 146 19.06 6.44 -3.20
N VAL A 147 18.86 6.58 -1.89
CA VAL A 147 17.98 5.71 -1.10
C VAL A 147 16.54 5.85 -1.56
N LYS A 148 16.06 7.09 -1.73
CA LYS A 148 14.71 7.36 -2.22
C LYS A 148 14.50 6.77 -3.62
N ARG A 149 15.47 6.94 -4.53
CA ARG A 149 15.44 6.35 -5.88
C ARG A 149 15.36 4.83 -5.83
N ALA A 150 16.23 4.16 -5.06
CA ALA A 150 16.27 2.71 -4.96
C ALA A 150 14.95 2.12 -4.39
N LEU A 151 14.38 2.77 -3.37
CA LEU A 151 13.08 2.38 -2.80
C LEU A 151 11.94 2.52 -3.81
N LEU A 152 11.92 3.61 -4.58
CA LEU A 152 10.89 3.86 -5.59
C LEU A 152 10.98 2.91 -6.77
N GLU A 153 12.20 2.63 -7.24
CA GLU A 153 12.46 1.67 -8.31
C GLU A 153 12.00 0.26 -7.88
N TYR A 154 12.37 -0.16 -6.68
CA TYR A 154 11.90 -1.43 -6.13
C TYR A 154 10.36 -1.48 -6.01
N TYR A 155 9.75 -0.41 -5.49
CA TYR A 155 8.29 -0.31 -5.41
C TYR A 155 7.62 -0.43 -6.78
N ALA A 156 8.10 0.29 -7.80
CA ALA A 156 7.55 0.25 -9.15
C ALA A 156 7.64 -1.15 -9.79
N LEU A 157 8.78 -1.82 -9.60
CA LEU A 157 8.99 -3.20 -10.07
C LEU A 157 8.06 -4.21 -9.37
N LEU A 158 7.80 -4.06 -8.06
CA LEU A 158 6.80 -4.87 -7.36
C LEU A 158 5.39 -4.65 -7.90
N GLN A 159 5.00 -3.39 -8.13
CA GLN A 159 3.67 -3.06 -8.68
C GLN A 159 3.49 -3.64 -10.09
N SER A 160 4.48 -3.49 -10.97
CA SER A 160 4.41 -4.02 -12.34
C SER A 160 4.32 -5.55 -12.38
N THR A 161 4.89 -6.25 -11.40
CA THR A 161 4.88 -7.72 -11.31
C THR A 161 3.75 -8.29 -10.45
N TYR A 162 2.98 -7.44 -9.75
CA TYR A 162 1.96 -7.82 -8.75
C TYR A 162 2.51 -8.69 -7.62
N LEU A 163 3.77 -8.47 -7.26
CA LEU A 163 4.46 -9.08 -6.13
C LEU A 163 4.44 -8.12 -4.94
N THR A 164 4.69 -8.64 -3.75
CA THR A 164 4.82 -7.84 -2.52
C THR A 164 6.10 -8.25 -1.82
N ASN A 165 6.72 -7.33 -1.07
CA ASN A 165 7.93 -7.67 -0.32
C ASN A 165 7.66 -8.81 0.68
N ALA A 166 6.52 -8.83 1.37
CA ALA A 166 6.16 -9.90 2.30
C ALA A 166 6.16 -11.28 1.65
N VAL A 167 5.63 -11.40 0.42
CA VAL A 167 5.66 -12.66 -0.32
C VAL A 167 7.10 -13.07 -0.66
N LEU A 168 7.95 -12.15 -1.10
CA LEU A 168 9.36 -12.41 -1.40
C LEU A 168 10.19 -12.75 -0.14
N ALA A 169 9.92 -12.09 0.98
CA ALA A 169 10.55 -12.37 2.26
C ALA A 169 10.13 -13.73 2.85
N SER A 170 8.91 -14.17 2.57
CA SER A 170 8.38 -15.46 3.04
C SER A 170 8.80 -16.68 2.21
N LEU A 171 9.64 -16.49 1.18
CA LEU A 171 10.06 -17.59 0.32
C LEU A 171 10.96 -18.55 1.11
N PRO A 172 10.68 -19.87 1.09
CA PRO A 172 11.50 -20.87 1.74
C PRO A 172 12.76 -21.13 0.90
N LEU A 173 13.65 -20.14 0.86
CA LEU A 173 14.95 -20.28 0.21
C LEU A 173 15.98 -20.65 1.28
N PRO A 174 16.82 -21.67 1.05
CA PRO A 174 17.86 -22.03 2.01
C PRO A 174 18.80 -20.86 2.25
N SER A 175 19.06 -20.53 3.52
CA SER A 175 20.08 -19.57 3.95
C SER A 175 21.51 -20.00 3.63
N THR A 176 21.70 -21.24 3.14
CA THR A 176 22.98 -21.85 2.79
C THR A 176 23.36 -21.70 1.31
N LEU A 177 22.64 -20.86 0.56
CA LEU A 177 23.15 -20.33 -0.71
C LEU A 177 24.27 -19.32 -0.39
N ASP A 178 25.45 -19.84 -0.08
CA ASP A 178 26.66 -19.06 0.19
C ASP A 178 27.28 -18.60 -1.14
N PRO A 179 27.39 -17.28 -1.39
CA PRO A 179 27.84 -16.69 -2.65
C PRO A 179 29.34 -16.84 -2.93
N SER A 180 30.13 -17.33 -1.98
CA SER A 180 31.56 -17.56 -2.16
C SER A 180 31.91 -18.96 -2.68
N ARG A 181 30.91 -19.85 -2.77
CA ARG A 181 31.09 -21.25 -3.15
C ARG A 181 30.28 -21.55 -4.41
N PRO A 182 30.88 -22.01 -5.52
CA PRO A 182 30.12 -22.49 -6.67
C PRO A 182 29.26 -23.66 -6.21
N VAL A 183 27.94 -23.45 -6.14
CA VAL A 183 27.02 -24.50 -5.71
C VAL A 183 26.85 -25.47 -6.87
N PRO A 184 27.26 -26.75 -6.73
CA PRO A 184 27.13 -27.70 -7.82
C PRO A 184 25.64 -27.96 -8.12
N LEU A 185 25.33 -28.46 -9.32
CA LEU A 185 23.99 -28.88 -9.78
C LEU A 185 23.10 -29.59 -8.73
N PRO A 186 23.62 -30.42 -7.79
CA PRO A 186 22.85 -31.03 -6.72
C PRO A 186 22.12 -30.02 -5.80
N GLY A 187 22.66 -28.81 -5.62
CA GLY A 187 22.02 -27.75 -4.82
C GLY A 187 20.75 -27.19 -5.48
N ARG A 188 20.76 -27.05 -6.81
CA ARG A 188 19.59 -26.61 -7.61
C ARG A 188 18.48 -27.66 -7.63
N LEU A 189 18.85 -28.94 -7.69
CA LEU A 189 17.89 -30.05 -7.59
C LEU A 189 17.27 -30.11 -6.20
N LYS A 190 18.03 -29.83 -5.13
CA LYS A 190 17.50 -29.78 -3.76
C LYS A 190 16.51 -28.63 -3.55
N THR A 191 16.80 -27.42 -4.04
CA THR A 191 15.84 -26.30 -3.96
C THR A 191 14.59 -26.56 -4.80
N LEU A 192 14.74 -27.16 -5.98
CA LEU A 192 13.62 -27.62 -6.78
C LEU A 192 12.79 -28.69 -6.07
N LEU A 193 13.43 -29.66 -5.42
CA LEU A 193 12.75 -30.74 -4.71
C LEU A 193 12.00 -30.22 -3.49
N VAL A 194 12.58 -29.26 -2.74
CA VAL A 194 11.88 -28.56 -1.66
C VAL A 194 10.66 -27.82 -2.21
N LEU A 195 10.81 -27.10 -3.32
CA LEU A 195 9.69 -26.40 -3.94
C LEU A 195 8.60 -27.35 -4.45
N ILE A 196 8.99 -28.46 -5.08
CA ILE A 196 8.06 -29.50 -5.56
C ILE A 196 7.35 -30.13 -4.37
N ARG A 197 8.06 -30.47 -3.29
CA ARG A 197 7.47 -30.99 -2.04
C ARG A 197 6.45 -30.01 -1.47
N ASP A 198 6.80 -28.73 -1.34
CA ASP A 198 5.90 -27.70 -0.80
C ASP A 198 4.70 -27.43 -1.73
N THR A 199 4.92 -27.54 -3.04
CA THR A 199 3.85 -27.46 -4.06
C THR A 199 2.91 -28.65 -3.93
N ILE A 200 3.43 -29.89 -3.82
CA ILE A 200 2.64 -31.11 -3.63
C ILE A 200 1.88 -31.06 -2.31
N SER A 201 2.53 -30.64 -1.22
CA SER A 201 1.89 -30.49 0.09
C SER A 201 0.75 -29.47 0.05
N SER A 202 0.92 -28.40 -0.72
CA SER A 202 -0.14 -27.40 -0.91
C SER A 202 -1.26 -27.89 -1.82
N LEU A 203 -0.93 -28.71 -2.82
CA LEU A 203 -1.87 -29.32 -3.74
C LEU A 203 -2.66 -30.47 -3.09
N ALA A 204 -2.10 -31.16 -2.11
CA ALA A 204 -2.78 -32.20 -1.33
C ALA A 204 -4.00 -31.67 -0.56
N LEU A 205 -4.00 -30.38 -0.21
CA LEU A 205 -5.15 -29.70 0.41
C LEU A 205 -6.17 -29.18 -0.61
N LEU A 206 -5.81 -29.14 -1.90
CA LEU A 206 -6.66 -28.61 -2.96
C LEU A 206 -7.94 -29.45 -3.17
N PRO A 207 -7.93 -30.81 -3.20
CA PRO A 207 -9.15 -31.61 -3.35
C PRO A 207 -10.25 -31.23 -2.35
N PHE A 208 -9.85 -30.91 -1.11
CA PHE A 208 -10.76 -30.48 -0.06
C PHE A 208 -11.36 -29.08 -0.31
N PHE A 209 -10.66 -28.22 -1.06
CA PHE A 209 -11.14 -26.89 -1.43
C PHE A 209 -11.87 -26.84 -2.79
N VAL A 210 -11.74 -27.86 -3.65
CA VAL A 210 -12.35 -27.88 -4.99
C VAL A 210 -13.87 -27.76 -4.93
N LEU A 211 -14.53 -28.52 -4.04
CA LEU A 211 -15.99 -28.48 -3.91
C LEU A 211 -16.48 -27.09 -3.42
N PRO A 212 -15.94 -26.52 -2.31
CA PRO A 212 -16.26 -25.15 -1.92
C PRO A 212 -15.98 -24.11 -3.01
N LEU A 213 -14.86 -24.26 -3.74
CA LEU A 213 -14.47 -23.36 -4.83
C LEU A 213 -15.49 -23.41 -5.96
N PHE A 214 -15.98 -24.58 -6.34
CA PHE A 214 -16.96 -24.73 -7.41
C PHE A 214 -18.30 -24.05 -7.04
N ILE A 215 -18.79 -24.28 -5.81
CA ILE A 215 -20.01 -23.64 -5.31
C ILE A 215 -19.89 -22.11 -5.33
N HIS A 216 -18.72 -21.57 -4.99
CA HIS A 216 -18.47 -20.13 -4.91
C HIS A 216 -17.91 -19.52 -6.21
N ALA A 217 -17.64 -20.33 -7.24
CA ALA A 217 -17.03 -19.86 -8.49
C ALA A 217 -17.86 -18.75 -9.17
N PRO A 218 -19.20 -18.83 -9.27
CA PRO A 218 -20.00 -17.76 -9.84
C PRO A 218 -19.81 -16.43 -9.09
N ALA A 219 -19.77 -16.46 -7.75
CA ALA A 219 -19.56 -15.27 -6.94
C ALA A 219 -18.17 -14.64 -7.19
N TYR A 220 -17.13 -15.46 -7.35
CA TYR A 220 -15.78 -14.96 -7.68
C TYR A 220 -15.69 -14.36 -9.08
N VAL A 221 -16.30 -15.03 -10.07
CA VAL A 221 -16.31 -14.54 -11.45
C VAL A 221 -17.09 -13.23 -11.53
N MET A 222 -18.28 -13.17 -10.95
CA MET A 222 -19.11 -11.96 -10.95
C MET A 222 -18.48 -10.83 -10.15
N GLY A 223 -17.85 -11.10 -9.01
CA GLY A 223 -17.07 -10.10 -8.29
C GLY A 223 -15.90 -9.56 -9.12
N CYS A 224 -15.19 -10.42 -9.87
CA CYS A 224 -14.13 -9.99 -10.79
C CYS A 224 -14.66 -9.14 -11.96
N LEU A 225 -15.85 -9.46 -12.48
CA LEU A 225 -16.49 -8.68 -13.53
C LEU A 225 -16.95 -7.31 -13.01
N GLY A 226 -17.59 -7.26 -11.84
CA GLY A 226 -18.01 -6.00 -11.21
C GLY A 226 -16.84 -5.08 -10.87
N ALA A 227 -15.69 -5.65 -10.49
CA ALA A 227 -14.46 -4.89 -10.29
C ALA A 227 -13.92 -4.26 -11.59
N ARG A 228 -14.19 -4.86 -12.75
CA ARG A 228 -13.75 -4.35 -14.05
C ARG A 228 -14.65 -3.23 -14.57
N SER A 229 -15.82 -3.00 -13.96
CA SER A 229 -16.73 -1.94 -14.34
C SER A 229 -16.24 -0.54 -13.97
N VAL A 230 -15.23 -0.43 -13.09
CA VAL A 230 -14.65 0.85 -12.66
C VAL A 230 -13.13 0.73 -12.61
N GLU A 231 -12.40 1.62 -13.29
CA GLU A 231 -10.95 1.47 -13.47
C GLU A 231 -10.12 2.20 -12.40
N ASP A 232 -10.50 3.43 -12.04
CA ASP A 232 -9.61 4.35 -11.31
C ASP A 232 -9.92 4.46 -9.80
N GLU A 233 -11.00 3.85 -9.32
CA GLU A 233 -11.45 3.94 -7.92
C GLU A 233 -11.42 2.58 -7.22
N GLU A 234 -10.35 2.30 -6.47
CA GLU A 234 -10.19 1.03 -5.74
C GLU A 234 -11.34 0.75 -4.76
N GLU A 235 -11.91 1.80 -4.16
CA GLU A 235 -13.03 1.69 -3.23
C GLU A 235 -14.31 1.24 -3.94
N THR A 236 -14.63 1.84 -5.08
CA THR A 236 -15.75 1.44 -5.93
C THR A 236 -15.55 0.04 -6.50
N GLN A 237 -14.31 -0.35 -6.86
CA GLN A 237 -14.00 -1.73 -7.24
C GLN A 237 -14.27 -2.72 -6.10
N ALA A 238 -13.88 -2.39 -4.87
CA ALA A 238 -14.12 -3.22 -3.70
C ALA A 238 -15.62 -3.32 -3.40
N GLN A 239 -16.33 -2.20 -3.44
CA GLN A 239 -17.78 -2.15 -3.28
C GLN A 239 -18.49 -3.02 -4.33
N ASN A 240 -18.12 -2.91 -5.61
CA ASN A 240 -18.69 -3.74 -6.67
C ASN A 240 -18.40 -5.23 -6.44
N LYS A 241 -17.18 -5.61 -6.03
CA LYS A 241 -16.89 -7.02 -5.67
C LYS A 241 -17.84 -7.53 -4.59
N VAL A 242 -18.12 -6.71 -3.58
CA VAL A 242 -19.05 -7.06 -2.50
C VAL A 242 -20.47 -7.17 -3.03
N ILE A 243 -20.97 -6.18 -3.78
CA ILE A 243 -22.35 -6.18 -4.29
C ILE A 243 -22.59 -7.39 -5.20
N PHE A 244 -21.77 -7.56 -6.25
CA PHE A 244 -21.92 -8.65 -7.22
C PHE A 244 -21.67 -10.02 -6.57
N GLY A 245 -20.65 -10.12 -5.72
CA GLY A 245 -20.33 -11.37 -5.01
C GLY A 245 -21.44 -11.76 -4.02
N LEU A 246 -21.92 -10.81 -3.21
CA LEU A 246 -22.98 -11.02 -2.24
C LEU A 246 -24.28 -11.41 -2.92
N PHE A 247 -24.65 -10.74 -4.02
CA PHE A 247 -25.82 -11.09 -4.80
C PHE A 247 -25.77 -12.55 -5.29
N CYS A 248 -24.65 -12.99 -5.85
CA CYS A 248 -24.47 -14.39 -6.26
C CYS A 248 -24.55 -15.36 -5.09
N VAL A 249 -23.97 -15.01 -3.94
CA VAL A 249 -23.99 -15.85 -2.73
C VAL A 249 -25.42 -15.96 -2.16
N LEU A 250 -26.16 -14.86 -2.13
CA LEU A 250 -27.56 -14.80 -1.69
C LEU A 250 -28.50 -15.62 -2.59
N LEU A 251 -28.14 -15.83 -3.87
CA LEU A 251 -28.87 -16.75 -4.74
C LEU A 251 -28.37 -18.20 -4.59
N ALA A 252 -27.05 -18.40 -4.55
CA ALA A 252 -26.44 -19.73 -4.55
C ALA A 252 -26.82 -20.56 -3.33
N TYR A 253 -26.84 -19.98 -2.12
CA TYR A 253 -27.13 -20.75 -0.90
C TYR A 253 -28.58 -21.21 -0.79
N PRO A 254 -29.60 -20.35 -1.01
CA PRO A 254 -30.99 -20.81 -1.08
C PRO A 254 -31.23 -21.84 -2.19
N THR A 255 -30.64 -21.65 -3.38
CA THR A 255 -30.73 -22.63 -4.45
C THR A 255 -30.11 -23.97 -4.04
N ALA A 256 -28.92 -23.96 -3.43
CA ALA A 256 -28.28 -25.17 -2.93
C ALA A 256 -29.13 -25.86 -1.84
N PHE A 257 -29.73 -25.09 -0.93
CA PHE A 257 -30.65 -25.61 0.08
C PHE A 257 -31.85 -26.31 -0.56
N VAL A 258 -32.53 -25.66 -1.51
CA VAL A 258 -33.71 -26.23 -2.18
C VAL A 258 -33.33 -27.48 -2.97
N LEU A 259 -32.21 -27.49 -3.69
CA LEU A 259 -31.74 -28.65 -4.44
C LEU A 259 -31.40 -29.85 -3.53
N LEU A 260 -30.73 -29.61 -2.41
CA LEU A 260 -30.44 -30.66 -1.42
C LEU A 260 -31.71 -31.18 -0.76
N TRP A 261 -32.64 -30.29 -0.43
CA TRP A 261 -33.91 -30.67 0.18
C TRP A 261 -34.78 -31.48 -0.78
N ALA A 262 -34.79 -31.09 -2.07
CA ALA A 262 -35.44 -31.84 -3.14
C ALA A 262 -34.82 -33.23 -3.32
N PHE A 263 -33.49 -33.35 -3.27
CA PHE A 263 -32.78 -34.63 -3.30
C PHE A 263 -33.14 -35.53 -2.10
N LEU A 264 -33.48 -34.93 -0.96
CA LEU A 264 -33.98 -35.61 0.24
C LEU A 264 -35.51 -35.68 0.29
N TYR A 265 -36.15 -35.67 -0.88
CA TYR A 265 -37.59 -35.84 -1.10
C TYR A 265 -38.48 -34.88 -0.30
N TYR A 266 -38.00 -33.65 -0.07
CA TYR A 266 -38.72 -32.63 0.69
C TYR A 266 -39.15 -33.04 2.11
N SER A 267 -38.48 -34.02 2.70
CA SER A 267 -38.79 -34.45 4.07
C SER A 267 -38.38 -33.39 5.11
N PRO A 268 -39.07 -33.28 6.27
CA PRO A 268 -38.67 -32.35 7.34
C PRO A 268 -37.26 -32.63 7.88
N ILE A 269 -36.89 -33.90 8.01
CA ILE A 269 -35.53 -34.31 8.39
C ILE A 269 -34.54 -33.90 7.29
N GLY A 270 -34.91 -34.08 6.02
CA GLY A 270 -34.12 -33.63 4.88
C GLY A 270 -33.87 -32.12 4.86
N ALA A 271 -34.84 -31.31 5.30
CA ALA A 271 -34.68 -29.87 5.44
C ALA A 271 -33.59 -29.52 6.49
N LEU A 272 -33.63 -30.17 7.66
CA LEU A 272 -32.62 -29.97 8.70
C LEU A 272 -31.22 -30.39 8.24
N ILE A 273 -31.12 -31.54 7.55
CA ILE A 273 -29.84 -32.01 6.98
C ILE A 273 -29.33 -31.00 5.93
N SER A 274 -30.20 -30.53 5.03
CA SER A 274 -29.82 -29.57 3.98
C SER A 274 -29.35 -28.25 4.56
N LEU A 275 -30.05 -27.73 5.58
CA LEU A 275 -29.65 -26.52 6.29
C LEU A 275 -28.29 -26.69 6.98
N GLY A 276 -28.07 -27.84 7.64
CA GLY A 276 -26.80 -28.18 8.26
C GLY A 276 -25.65 -28.28 7.26
N LEU A 277 -25.86 -28.95 6.12
CA LEU A 277 -24.86 -29.10 5.06
C LEU A 277 -24.51 -27.77 4.39
N VAL A 278 -25.50 -26.93 4.10
CA VAL A 278 -25.29 -25.59 3.53
C VAL A 278 -24.52 -24.70 4.51
N SER A 279 -24.90 -24.71 5.79
CA SER A 279 -24.22 -23.94 6.84
C SER A 279 -22.77 -24.42 7.04
N LEU A 280 -22.56 -25.74 7.06
CA LEU A 280 -21.24 -26.34 7.16
C LEU A 280 -20.38 -26.00 5.95
N SER A 281 -20.93 -26.02 4.74
CA SER A 281 -20.24 -25.63 3.51
C SER A 281 -19.77 -24.17 3.55
N ALA A 282 -20.63 -23.26 4.03
CA ALA A 282 -20.29 -21.85 4.21
C ALA A 282 -19.17 -21.67 5.24
N TYR A 283 -19.29 -22.30 6.40
CA TYR A 283 -18.27 -22.27 7.45
C TYR A 283 -16.93 -22.82 6.92
N TYR A 284 -16.96 -23.99 6.29
CA TYR A 284 -15.79 -24.67 5.74
C TYR A 284 -15.06 -23.84 4.68
N HIS A 285 -15.82 -23.22 3.77
CA HIS A 285 -15.29 -22.28 2.77
C HIS A 285 -14.53 -21.12 3.41
N THR A 286 -15.15 -20.44 4.38
CA THR A 286 -14.57 -19.23 5.00
C THR A 286 -13.31 -19.52 5.81
N MET A 287 -13.19 -20.73 6.38
CA MET A 287 -11.96 -21.21 7.01
C MET A 287 -10.85 -21.47 5.99
N LEU A 288 -11.14 -22.22 4.92
CA LEU A 288 -10.11 -22.66 3.97
C LEU A 288 -9.63 -21.58 3.01
N VAL A 289 -10.50 -20.65 2.61
CA VAL A 289 -10.22 -19.69 1.52
C VAL A 289 -8.99 -18.83 1.79
N LYS A 290 -8.77 -18.41 3.05
CA LYS A 290 -7.62 -17.57 3.42
C LYS A 290 -6.31 -18.30 3.19
N ASP A 291 -6.22 -19.52 3.71
CA ASP A 291 -4.99 -20.29 3.66
C ASP A 291 -4.72 -20.80 2.24
N ALA A 292 -5.77 -21.21 1.51
CA ALA A 292 -5.68 -21.56 0.10
C ALA A 292 -5.18 -20.37 -0.74
N TYR A 293 -5.73 -19.17 -0.53
CA TYR A 293 -5.29 -17.95 -1.20
C TYR A 293 -3.82 -17.62 -0.89
N MET A 294 -3.41 -17.63 0.37
CA MET A 294 -2.04 -17.30 0.77
C MET A 294 -1.04 -18.32 0.24
N ARG A 295 -1.34 -19.63 0.30
CA ARG A 295 -0.51 -20.69 -0.29
C ARG A 295 -0.39 -20.52 -1.80
N ALA A 296 -1.49 -20.29 -2.51
CA ALA A 296 -1.48 -20.08 -3.96
C ALA A 296 -0.61 -18.88 -4.36
N ARG A 297 -0.72 -17.75 -3.63
CA ARG A 297 0.12 -16.56 -3.88
C ARG A 297 1.60 -16.83 -3.63
N ARG A 298 1.94 -17.56 -2.56
CA ARG A 298 3.33 -17.95 -2.24
C ARG A 298 3.91 -18.86 -3.32
N ILE A 299 3.19 -19.91 -3.72
CA ILE A 299 3.61 -20.84 -4.78
C ILE A 299 3.80 -20.09 -6.09
N GLN A 300 2.84 -19.24 -6.48
CA GLN A 300 2.94 -18.45 -7.70
C GLN A 300 4.19 -17.55 -7.70
N ALA A 301 4.47 -16.87 -6.58
CA ALA A 301 5.65 -16.05 -6.47
C ALA A 301 6.94 -16.87 -6.48
N THR A 302 6.98 -18.00 -5.77
CA THR A 302 8.16 -18.87 -5.72
C THR A 302 8.49 -19.42 -7.10
N TRP A 303 7.49 -19.88 -7.86
CA TRP A 303 7.68 -20.32 -9.24
C TRP A 303 8.14 -19.18 -10.16
N ARG A 304 7.59 -17.97 -10.01
CA ARG A 304 8.05 -16.80 -10.78
C ARG A 304 9.51 -16.45 -10.46
N VAL A 305 9.89 -16.52 -9.19
CA VAL A 305 11.25 -16.29 -8.73
C VAL A 305 12.19 -17.34 -9.30
N LEU A 306 11.83 -18.63 -9.18
CA LEU A 306 12.61 -19.75 -9.72
C LEU A 306 12.81 -19.63 -11.23
N LEU A 307 11.72 -19.44 -11.99
CA LEU A 307 11.79 -19.27 -13.45
C LEU A 307 12.60 -18.03 -13.84
N GLY A 308 12.57 -16.99 -13.02
CA GLY A 308 13.37 -15.78 -13.25
C GLY A 308 14.85 -15.96 -12.96
N ILE A 309 15.21 -16.70 -11.91
CA ILE A 309 16.59 -17.00 -11.57
C ILE A 309 17.18 -17.99 -12.58
N TRP A 310 16.40 -18.96 -13.06
CA TRP A 310 16.88 -19.99 -13.99
C TRP A 310 16.79 -19.60 -15.47
N ALA A 311 16.13 -18.48 -15.79
CA ALA A 311 16.12 -17.96 -17.15
C ALA A 311 17.54 -17.53 -17.57
N PRO A 312 18.00 -17.86 -18.80
CA PRO A 312 19.28 -17.38 -19.32
C PRO A 312 19.39 -15.85 -19.26
N LYS A 313 20.57 -15.31 -18.97
CA LYS A 313 20.83 -13.83 -18.92
C LYS A 313 20.32 -13.09 -20.17
N ARG A 314 20.47 -13.70 -21.35
CA ARG A 314 19.98 -13.15 -22.64
C ARG A 314 18.46 -12.92 -22.69
N TRP A 315 17.68 -13.48 -21.76
CA TRP A 315 16.24 -13.26 -21.67
C TRP A 315 15.87 -12.08 -20.77
N GLU A 316 16.82 -11.48 -20.06
CA GLU A 316 16.57 -10.29 -19.24
C GLU A 316 16.13 -9.11 -20.10
N TYR A 317 15.30 -8.23 -19.54
CA TYR A 317 15.04 -6.94 -20.19
C TYR A 317 16.30 -6.10 -20.22
N PHE A 318 16.60 -5.51 -21.39
CA PHE A 318 17.54 -4.41 -21.49
C PHE A 318 17.08 -3.24 -20.61
N ILE A 319 18.04 -2.48 -20.07
CA ILE A 319 17.77 -1.38 -19.12
C ILE A 319 16.76 -0.38 -19.70
N THR A 320 16.88 -0.04 -20.99
CA THR A 320 15.95 0.87 -21.68
C THR A 320 14.52 0.33 -21.76
N ALA A 321 14.36 -0.97 -22.01
CA ALA A 321 13.04 -1.62 -22.01
C ALA A 321 12.43 -1.74 -20.60
N LEU A 322 13.27 -1.70 -19.55
CA LEU A 322 12.85 -1.76 -18.15
C LEU A 322 12.30 -0.42 -17.65
N GLN A 323 12.72 0.71 -18.23
CA GLN A 323 12.34 2.07 -17.78
C GLN A 323 10.81 2.27 -17.65
N GLN A 324 10.01 1.63 -18.52
CA GLN A 324 8.55 1.69 -18.44
C GLN A 324 7.95 1.07 -17.15
N TYR A 325 8.72 0.19 -16.48
CA TYR A 325 8.34 -0.55 -15.28
C TYR A 325 8.98 -0.03 -14.00
N THR A 326 9.97 0.87 -14.09
CA THR A 326 10.63 1.50 -12.94
C THR A 326 9.98 2.81 -12.50
N THR A 327 9.06 3.35 -13.31
CA THR A 327 8.30 4.56 -12.97
C THR A 327 7.10 4.23 -12.08
N THR A 328 7.02 4.87 -10.91
CA THR A 328 5.92 4.72 -9.96
C THR A 328 4.58 5.14 -10.60
N PRO A 329 3.50 4.35 -10.43
CA PRO A 329 2.18 4.76 -10.88
C PRO A 329 1.68 5.87 -9.96
N LYS A 330 1.43 7.07 -10.51
CA LYS A 330 0.79 8.17 -9.78
C LYS A 330 -0.71 8.13 -10.06
N PRO A 331 -1.58 8.08 -9.03
CA PRO A 331 -3.01 8.09 -9.25
C PRO A 331 -3.45 9.45 -9.84
N PRO A 332 -4.55 9.47 -10.60
CA PRO A 332 -5.07 10.70 -11.18
C PRO A 332 -5.41 11.73 -10.08
N PRO A 333 -5.27 13.04 -10.37
CA PRO A 333 -5.66 14.07 -9.43
C PRO A 333 -7.17 13.97 -9.15
N ASN A 334 -7.56 14.17 -7.90
CA ASN A 334 -8.97 14.15 -7.50
C ASN A 334 -9.68 15.39 -8.08
N PRO A 335 -10.72 15.24 -8.92
CA PRO A 335 -11.43 16.37 -9.53
C PRO A 335 -12.16 17.25 -8.52
N TRP A 336 -12.39 16.74 -7.30
CA TRP A 336 -13.11 17.45 -6.24
C TRP A 336 -12.21 18.19 -5.25
N VAL A 337 -10.89 18.16 -5.46
CA VAL A 337 -9.94 18.89 -4.62
C VAL A 337 -9.43 20.10 -5.39
N ASN A 338 -9.88 21.27 -4.98
CA ASN A 338 -9.39 22.54 -5.52
C ASN A 338 -8.07 22.87 -4.84
N LYS A 339 -6.94 22.44 -5.41
CA LYS A 339 -5.64 23.00 -5.03
C LYS A 339 -5.50 24.33 -5.75
N GLY A 340 -5.39 25.43 -4.99
CA GLY A 340 -5.02 26.74 -5.54
C GLY A 340 -3.84 26.60 -6.51
N THR A 341 -3.96 27.23 -7.66
CA THR A 341 -3.14 27.01 -8.85
C THR A 341 -1.66 27.29 -8.61
N SER A 342 -0.83 26.27 -8.75
CA SER A 342 0.57 26.42 -9.20
C SER A 342 0.94 25.17 -10.01
N THR A 343 0.50 25.14 -11.26
CA THR A 343 0.98 24.22 -12.28
C THR A 343 2.46 24.51 -12.55
N PRO A 344 3.37 23.52 -12.49
CA PRO A 344 4.61 23.61 -13.24
C PRO A 344 4.26 23.45 -14.72
N THR A 345 4.65 24.44 -15.52
CA THR A 345 4.63 24.51 -16.98
C THR A 345 4.77 23.14 -17.65
N GLU A 346 3.68 22.57 -18.16
CA GLU A 346 3.75 21.64 -19.30
C GLU A 346 3.98 22.49 -20.57
N ALA A 347 5.03 22.13 -21.32
CA ALA A 347 5.44 22.79 -22.54
C ALA A 347 4.30 22.81 -23.59
N PRO A 348 4.25 23.84 -24.46
CA PRO A 348 3.17 23.98 -25.43
C PRO A 348 3.18 22.83 -26.43
N LYS A 349 2.06 22.12 -26.50
CA LYS A 349 1.78 21.15 -27.56
C LYS A 349 1.62 21.96 -28.86
N VAL A 350 2.53 21.75 -29.80
CA VAL A 350 2.44 22.32 -31.14
C VAL A 350 1.15 21.84 -31.80
N GLU A 351 0.19 22.74 -31.96
CA GLU A 351 -0.99 22.54 -32.79
C GLU A 351 -0.55 22.49 -34.25
N VAL A 352 -0.56 21.29 -34.83
CA VAL A 352 -0.59 21.15 -36.29
C VAL A 352 -2.03 21.33 -36.72
N THR A 353 -2.30 22.49 -37.30
CA THR A 353 -3.57 22.85 -37.93
C THR A 353 -3.79 21.96 -39.16
N THR A 354 -4.74 21.03 -39.09
CA THR A 354 -5.40 20.50 -40.28
C THR A 354 -6.89 20.74 -40.16
N SER A 355 -7.35 21.70 -40.96
CA SER A 355 -8.76 22.03 -41.19
C SER A 355 -9.52 20.82 -41.71
N THR A 356 -10.60 20.41 -41.04
CA THR A 356 -11.78 19.82 -41.69
C THR A 356 -13.00 19.87 -40.76
N MET A 357 -14.15 20.09 -41.38
CA MET A 357 -15.41 20.53 -40.80
C MET A 357 -16.17 19.50 -39.94
N HIS A 358 -16.99 20.05 -39.03
CA HIS A 358 -18.26 19.54 -38.50
C HIS A 358 -18.45 18.03 -38.26
N SER A 359 -18.38 17.61 -36.99
CA SER A 359 -19.45 16.83 -36.33
C SER A 359 -19.28 16.86 -34.81
N GLY A 360 -20.36 17.15 -34.09
CA GLY A 360 -20.39 17.25 -32.64
C GLY A 360 -20.39 15.90 -31.94
N VAL A 361 -19.22 15.27 -31.88
CA VAL A 361 -18.96 14.11 -31.01
C VAL A 361 -17.90 14.54 -29.99
N PRO A 362 -18.14 14.42 -28.68
CA PRO A 362 -17.09 14.64 -27.69
C PRO A 362 -15.95 13.66 -27.99
N HIS A 363 -14.76 14.19 -28.27
CA HIS A 363 -13.55 13.41 -28.47
C HIS A 363 -13.35 12.51 -27.23
N GLU A 364 -13.57 11.21 -27.40
CA GLU A 364 -13.25 10.22 -26.37
C GLU A 364 -11.76 10.37 -26.04
N PRO A 365 -11.38 10.53 -24.75
CA PRO A 365 -9.99 10.64 -24.39
C PRO A 365 -9.26 9.37 -24.86
N PRO A 366 -8.02 9.47 -25.38
CA PRO A 366 -7.32 8.33 -25.92
C PRO A 366 -7.27 7.24 -24.87
N VAL A 367 -7.82 6.05 -25.20
CA VAL A 367 -7.77 4.86 -24.36
C VAL A 367 -6.33 4.68 -23.90
N LYS A 368 -6.07 4.98 -22.62
CA LYS A 368 -4.74 4.86 -22.03
C LYS A 368 -4.31 3.42 -22.22
N SER A 369 -3.33 3.21 -23.12
CA SER A 369 -2.86 1.87 -23.45
C SER A 369 -2.47 1.15 -22.17
N ARG A 370 -3.18 0.06 -21.85
CA ARG A 370 -2.91 -0.75 -20.65
C ARG A 370 -1.42 -1.06 -20.60
N ARG A 371 -0.71 -0.64 -19.54
CA ARG A 371 0.68 -1.04 -19.33
C ARG A 371 0.73 -2.57 -19.27
N ARG A 372 1.26 -3.19 -20.33
CA ARG A 372 1.28 -4.64 -20.46
C ARG A 372 2.22 -5.20 -19.41
N ARG A 373 1.75 -6.19 -18.66
CA ARG A 373 2.53 -6.84 -17.60
C ARG A 373 3.87 -7.33 -18.16
N PRO A 374 4.99 -7.08 -17.46
CA PRO A 374 6.27 -7.64 -17.85
C PRO A 374 6.21 -9.17 -17.79
N ARG A 375 6.94 -9.84 -18.69
CA ARG A 375 7.10 -11.29 -18.60
C ARG A 375 7.87 -11.61 -17.33
N SER A 376 7.22 -12.30 -16.39
CA SER A 376 7.74 -12.52 -15.03
C SER A 376 9.19 -13.06 -15.01
N GLY A 377 9.52 -14.01 -15.88
CA GLY A 377 10.88 -14.57 -15.95
C GLY A 377 11.96 -13.60 -16.40
N ARG A 378 11.61 -12.55 -17.16
CA ARG A 378 12.58 -11.57 -17.72
C ARG A 378 12.88 -10.40 -16.79
N VAL A 379 11.99 -10.12 -15.84
CA VAL A 379 12.07 -8.94 -14.95
C VAL A 379 12.50 -9.31 -13.53
N MET A 380 12.40 -10.58 -13.15
CA MET A 380 12.61 -11.01 -11.78
C MET A 380 14.01 -10.72 -11.24
N ARG A 381 15.06 -10.93 -12.05
CA ARG A 381 16.44 -10.62 -11.63
C ARG A 381 16.61 -9.13 -11.32
N HIS A 382 15.95 -8.25 -12.09
CA HIS A 382 15.88 -6.82 -11.80
C HIS A 382 15.11 -6.53 -10.52
N VAL A 383 14.01 -7.24 -10.25
CA VAL A 383 13.26 -7.11 -8.99
C VAL A 383 14.13 -7.49 -7.78
N LEU A 384 14.86 -8.60 -7.85
CA LEU A 384 15.75 -9.07 -6.78
C LEU A 384 16.95 -8.14 -6.59
N ARG A 385 17.55 -7.65 -7.69
CA ARG A 385 18.62 -6.65 -7.64
C ARG A 385 18.14 -5.34 -7.01
N ALA A 386 16.99 -4.83 -7.44
CA ALA A 386 16.39 -3.61 -6.87
C ALA A 386 16.04 -3.79 -5.38
N ARG A 387 15.60 -4.99 -4.97
CA ARG A 387 15.39 -5.32 -3.55
C ARG A 387 16.70 -5.24 -2.76
N ALA A 388 17.76 -5.87 -3.24
CA ALA A 388 19.07 -5.86 -2.60
C ALA A 388 19.67 -4.44 -2.55
N GLU A 389 19.57 -3.67 -3.64
CA GLU A 389 20.01 -2.27 -3.69
C GLU A 389 19.20 -1.40 -2.72
N ALA A 390 17.88 -1.53 -2.70
CA ALA A 390 17.02 -0.78 -1.78
C ALA A 390 17.30 -1.14 -0.31
N ALA A 391 17.48 -2.41 0.02
CA ALA A 391 17.84 -2.86 1.36
C ALA A 391 19.24 -2.35 1.78
N SER A 392 20.21 -2.39 0.87
CA SER A 392 21.57 -1.89 1.10
C SER A 392 21.59 -0.39 1.33
N ALA A 393 20.96 0.37 0.44
CA ALA A 393 20.83 1.81 0.55
C ALA A 393 20.12 2.21 1.86
N LEU A 394 19.03 1.53 2.21
CA LEU A 394 18.31 1.79 3.46
C LEU A 394 19.15 1.48 4.70
N THR A 395 19.94 0.40 4.67
CA THR A 395 20.85 0.05 5.77
C THR A 395 21.95 1.10 5.93
N ALA A 396 22.58 1.51 4.83
CA ALA A 396 23.59 2.57 4.83
C ALA A 396 23.02 3.90 5.33
N PHE A 397 21.81 4.26 4.89
CA PHE A 397 21.08 5.45 5.33
C PHE A 397 20.88 5.47 6.85
N PHE A 398 20.33 4.40 7.44
CA PHE A 398 20.18 4.30 8.88
C PHE A 398 21.52 4.25 9.63
N GLY A 399 22.55 3.69 9.01
CA GLY A 399 23.93 3.74 9.51
C GLY A 399 24.44 5.18 9.62
N THR A 400 24.26 5.98 8.59
CA THR A 400 24.65 7.40 8.55
C THR A 400 23.83 8.22 9.55
N LEU A 401 22.51 8.02 9.63
CA LEU A 401 21.68 8.68 10.65
C LEU A 401 22.13 8.38 12.08
N LYS A 402 22.57 7.14 12.35
CA LYS A 402 23.11 6.76 13.67
C LYS A 402 24.43 7.47 13.98
N ARG A 403 25.26 7.73 12.97
CA ARG A 403 26.55 8.46 13.13
C ARG A 403 26.36 9.96 13.26
N SER A 404 25.26 10.52 12.75
CA SER A 404 24.94 11.95 12.77
C SER A 404 23.72 12.24 13.65
N PRO A 405 23.79 12.01 14.98
CA PRO A 405 22.63 12.06 15.88
C PRO A 405 21.96 13.43 16.01
N ALA A 406 22.70 14.51 15.73
CA ALA A 406 22.24 15.89 15.83
C ALA A 406 21.43 16.37 14.61
N VAL A 407 21.34 15.57 13.54
CA VAL A 407 20.56 15.95 12.35
C VAL A 407 19.09 16.06 12.71
N ARG A 408 18.47 17.19 12.35
CA ARG A 408 17.04 17.42 12.52
C ARG A 408 16.29 16.81 11.35
N VAL A 409 15.26 16.04 11.67
CA VAL A 409 14.33 15.44 10.73
C VAL A 409 13.00 16.18 10.88
N ARG A 410 12.42 16.65 9.76
CA ARG A 410 11.08 17.25 9.76
C ARG A 410 10.11 16.21 10.30
N ALA A 411 9.19 16.63 11.16
CA ALA A 411 8.18 15.79 11.75
C ALA A 411 6.82 16.49 11.72
N SER A 412 5.76 15.71 11.63
CA SER A 412 4.41 16.20 11.92
C SER A 412 4.35 16.77 13.34
N ALA A 413 3.64 17.89 13.51
CA ALA A 413 3.65 18.64 14.76
C ALA A 413 3.25 17.80 15.99
N HIS A 414 2.25 16.92 15.83
CA HIS A 414 1.80 16.04 16.91
C HIS A 414 2.88 15.03 17.33
N LEU A 415 3.61 14.42 16.38
CA LEU A 415 4.72 13.53 16.72
C LEU A 415 5.88 14.28 17.36
N ALA A 416 6.20 15.48 16.89
CA ALA A 416 7.23 16.31 17.52
C ALA A 416 6.88 16.63 19.00
N ARG A 417 5.61 16.99 19.28
CA ARG A 417 5.14 17.20 20.67
C ARG A 417 5.20 15.93 21.51
N ALA A 418 4.71 14.81 20.97
CA ALA A 418 4.65 13.53 21.69
C ALA A 418 6.04 13.00 22.06
N TYR A 419 7.06 13.23 21.23
CA TYR A 419 8.44 12.78 21.43
C TYR A 419 9.39 13.92 21.84
N GLY A 420 8.86 14.95 22.52
CA GLY A 420 9.64 15.94 23.28
C GLY A 420 10.55 16.84 22.44
N SER A 421 10.18 17.15 21.21
CA SER A 421 11.00 17.91 20.27
C SER A 421 10.38 19.28 19.90
N THR A 422 11.17 20.14 19.23
CA THR A 422 10.77 21.52 18.90
C THR A 422 9.69 21.58 17.83
N VAL A 423 8.68 22.44 18.04
CA VAL A 423 7.69 22.80 17.03
C VAL A 423 7.90 24.27 16.70
N ASP A 424 8.23 24.55 15.44
CA ASP A 424 8.33 25.93 14.96
C ASP A 424 6.91 26.40 14.62
N ASP A 425 6.57 27.62 15.02
CA ASP A 425 5.28 28.23 14.70
C ASP A 425 5.10 28.37 13.18
N ALA A 426 3.85 28.31 12.72
CA ALA A 426 3.55 28.49 11.30
C ALA A 426 4.01 29.88 10.84
N PRO A 427 4.63 30.01 9.65
CA PRO A 427 4.91 31.32 9.08
C PRO A 427 3.58 32.08 8.92
N ILE A 428 3.51 33.26 9.53
CA ILE A 428 2.36 34.18 9.41
C ILE A 428 2.43 34.77 7.99
N GLU A 429 1.77 34.14 7.03
CA GLU A 429 1.47 34.78 5.75
C GLU A 429 0.11 35.46 5.85
N ASP A 430 0.12 36.80 5.86
CA ASP A 430 -1.06 37.65 5.74
C ASP A 430 -1.62 37.54 4.31
N ALA A 431 -2.37 36.48 4.02
CA ALA A 431 -3.12 36.35 2.78
C ALA A 431 -4.59 36.77 3.04
N PRO A 432 -5.06 37.92 2.49
CA PRO A 432 -6.42 38.43 2.76
C PRO A 432 -7.53 37.56 2.16
N ASP A 433 -7.20 36.73 1.16
CA ASP A 433 -8.16 35.89 0.45
C ASP A 433 -7.44 34.66 -0.11
N ALA A 434 -7.37 33.55 0.64
CA ALA A 434 -6.92 32.30 0.05
C ALA A 434 -7.52 31.07 0.73
N VAL A 435 -8.21 30.25 -0.08
CA VAL A 435 -8.63 28.87 0.19
C VAL A 435 -7.41 27.91 0.11
N ALA A 436 -6.19 28.42 0.34
CA ALA A 436 -4.99 27.61 0.42
C ALA A 436 -4.82 27.13 1.87
N PRO A 437 -4.55 25.84 2.12
CA PRO A 437 -4.23 25.38 3.46
C PRO A 437 -2.95 26.10 3.90
N THR A 438 -3.05 26.92 4.95
CA THR A 438 -1.88 27.52 5.59
C THR A 438 -0.92 26.40 6.00
N PRO A 439 0.40 26.54 5.76
CA PRO A 439 1.35 25.54 6.19
C PRO A 439 1.27 25.44 7.72
N GLY A 440 0.76 24.32 8.22
CA GLY A 440 0.67 24.07 9.65
C GLY A 440 2.07 24.07 10.31
N PRO A 441 2.13 24.18 11.64
CA PRO A 441 3.39 24.26 12.37
C PRO A 441 4.30 23.09 12.02
N THR A 442 5.58 23.37 11.78
CA THR A 442 6.57 22.35 11.44
C THR A 442 7.24 21.82 12.69
N GLY A 443 7.03 20.53 12.95
CA GLY A 443 7.76 19.81 13.98
C GLY A 443 9.14 19.39 13.50
N TRP A 444 10.07 19.22 14.43
CA TRP A 444 11.37 18.61 14.18
C TRP A 444 11.62 17.53 15.21
N ARG A 445 12.28 16.44 14.82
CA ARG A 445 12.76 15.38 15.72
C ARG A 445 14.25 15.12 15.45
N SER A 446 15.00 14.65 16.43
CA SER A 446 16.42 14.30 16.22
C SER A 446 16.55 12.95 15.51
N ALA A 447 17.53 12.81 14.61
CA ALA A 447 17.79 11.54 13.93
C ALA A 447 18.06 10.39 14.93
N LYS A 448 18.72 10.67 16.05
CA LYS A 448 18.96 9.69 17.13
C LYS A 448 17.66 9.14 17.70
N GLU A 449 16.72 10.04 18.01
CA GLU A 449 15.42 9.68 18.56
C GLU A 449 14.60 8.90 17.53
N VAL A 450 14.53 9.37 16.28
CA VAL A 450 13.79 8.67 15.21
C VAL A 450 14.29 7.23 15.00
N VAL A 451 15.61 7.03 14.97
CA VAL A 451 16.20 5.68 14.83
C VAL A 451 15.90 4.81 16.06
N ALA A 452 15.97 5.38 17.26
CA ALA A 452 15.64 4.67 18.49
C ALA A 452 14.15 4.30 18.55
N PHE A 453 13.27 5.22 18.17
CA PHE A 453 11.82 5.03 18.07
C PHE A 453 11.48 3.88 17.13
N LEU A 454 11.99 3.90 15.89
CA LEU A 454 11.71 2.85 14.90
C LEU A 454 12.19 1.48 15.40
N ARG A 455 13.39 1.40 16.01
CA ARG A 455 13.91 0.15 16.60
C ARG A 455 13.09 -0.34 17.79
N GLY A 456 12.68 0.56 18.67
CA GLY A 456 11.81 0.24 19.81
C GLY A 456 10.47 -0.36 19.37
N HIS A 457 10.00 0.00 18.17
CA HIS A 457 8.78 -0.54 17.56
C HIS A 457 9.03 -1.70 16.58
N GLY A 458 10.20 -2.36 16.67
CA GLY A 458 10.49 -3.61 15.97
C GLY A 458 11.12 -3.49 14.58
N ALA A 459 11.65 -2.31 14.20
CA ALA A 459 12.34 -2.15 12.92
C ALA A 459 13.58 -3.05 12.82
N LYS A 460 13.58 -3.99 11.87
CA LYS A 460 14.65 -5.00 11.68
C LYS A 460 15.79 -4.50 10.79
N VAL A 461 16.41 -3.36 11.14
CA VAL A 461 17.51 -2.75 10.34
C VAL A 461 18.68 -3.73 10.12
N ALA A 462 19.02 -4.54 11.14
CA ALA A 462 20.11 -5.51 11.04
C ALA A 462 19.77 -6.71 10.14
N ASN A 463 18.50 -7.04 9.95
CA ASN A 463 18.11 -8.17 9.10
C ASN A 463 18.14 -7.79 7.61
N LEU A 464 18.20 -6.50 7.29
CA LEU A 464 18.36 -6.04 5.92
C LEU A 464 19.68 -6.55 5.32
N SER A 465 20.78 -6.56 6.07
CA SER A 465 22.07 -7.08 5.59
C SER A 465 22.06 -8.57 5.27
N HIS A 466 21.36 -9.38 6.08
CA HIS A 466 21.19 -10.80 5.79
C HIS A 466 20.32 -11.06 4.56
N GLY A 467 19.29 -10.22 4.32
CA GLY A 467 18.49 -10.30 3.10
C GLY A 467 19.30 -9.97 1.84
N ILE A 468 20.23 -9.02 1.94
CA ILE A 468 21.14 -8.63 0.87
C ILE A 468 22.05 -9.79 0.48
N GLU A 469 22.69 -10.45 1.44
CA GLU A 469 23.56 -11.62 1.18
C GLU A 469 22.82 -12.74 0.45
N ALA A 470 21.59 -13.06 0.89
CA ALA A 470 20.75 -14.05 0.25
C ALA A 470 20.34 -13.64 -1.18
N ASP A 471 19.91 -12.40 -1.40
CA ASP A 471 19.48 -11.93 -2.72
C ASP A 471 20.66 -11.84 -3.72
N TRP A 472 21.86 -11.44 -3.27
CA TRP A 472 23.08 -11.48 -4.10
C TRP A 472 23.53 -12.90 -4.41
N ALA A 473 23.41 -13.83 -3.45
CA ALA A 473 23.68 -15.24 -3.71
C ALA A 473 22.76 -15.84 -4.78
N LEU A 474 21.48 -15.43 -4.82
CA LEU A 474 20.55 -15.85 -5.87
C LEU A 474 21.01 -15.36 -7.26
N LEU A 475 21.49 -14.12 -7.35
CA LEU A 475 21.93 -13.50 -8.61
C LEU A 475 23.25 -14.06 -9.15
N ASN A 476 24.15 -14.49 -8.27
CA ASN A 476 25.49 -14.98 -8.62
C ASN A 476 25.60 -16.52 -8.68
N SER A 477 24.51 -17.25 -8.44
CA SER A 477 24.49 -18.72 -8.44
C SER A 477 24.71 -19.39 -9.82
N ASP A 478 24.94 -18.62 -10.89
CA ASP A 478 25.32 -19.12 -12.20
C ASP A 478 26.84 -19.31 -12.27
N GLY A 479 27.28 -20.54 -12.03
CA GLY A 479 28.61 -21.00 -12.39
C GLY A 479 28.77 -21.02 -13.91
N GLU A 480 29.26 -19.91 -14.45
CA GLU A 480 30.00 -19.86 -15.71
C GLU A 480 31.32 -19.15 -15.41
N LEU A 481 32.41 -19.84 -15.69
CA LEU A 481 33.77 -19.32 -15.67
C LEU A 481 33.79 -17.96 -16.38
N SER A 482 34.26 -16.94 -15.66
CA SER A 482 34.53 -15.65 -16.25
C SER A 482 35.43 -15.85 -17.47
N SER A 483 35.14 -15.14 -18.56
CA SER A 483 35.93 -15.13 -19.79
C SER A 483 37.40 -14.72 -19.58
N THR A 484 37.74 -14.24 -18.38
CA THR A 484 39.12 -13.99 -17.96
C THR A 484 39.93 -15.25 -17.68
N ASP A 485 39.30 -16.39 -17.39
CA ASP A 485 40.01 -17.66 -17.15
C ASP A 485 40.32 -18.43 -18.44
N LEU A 486 39.65 -18.09 -19.56
CA LEU A 486 39.93 -18.67 -20.88
C LEU A 486 41.07 -17.96 -21.64
N LEU A 487 41.62 -16.87 -21.08
CA LEU A 487 42.79 -16.18 -21.62
C LEU A 487 44.10 -16.55 -20.89
N TYR A 488 44.02 -17.30 -19.79
CA TYR A 488 45.22 -17.79 -19.08
C TYR A 488 45.63 -19.21 -19.49
N ASP A 489 44.79 -19.93 -20.23
CA ASP A 489 45.06 -21.33 -20.63
C ASP A 489 45.53 -21.47 -22.10
N SER A 490 45.59 -20.37 -22.86
CA SER A 490 46.17 -20.36 -24.22
C SER A 490 47.67 -20.07 -24.25
N ASP A 491 48.24 -19.50 -23.18
CA ASP A 491 49.67 -19.15 -23.12
C ASP A 491 50.54 -20.24 -22.46
N SER A 492 49.94 -21.32 -21.96
CA SER A 492 50.67 -22.45 -21.34
C SER A 492 51.00 -23.59 -22.33
N ALA A 493 50.57 -23.50 -23.58
CA ALA A 493 50.67 -24.57 -24.58
C ALA A 493 51.65 -24.31 -25.75
N SER A 494 52.65 -23.43 -25.58
CA SER A 494 53.70 -23.19 -26.61
C SER A 494 55.13 -23.47 -26.15
N ASN A 495 55.34 -24.15 -25.03
CA ASN A 495 56.69 -24.52 -24.59
C ASN A 495 56.75 -25.98 -24.10
N LYS A 496 56.66 -26.91 -25.04
CA LYS A 496 57.20 -28.28 -24.95
C LYS A 496 57.61 -28.78 -26.32
#